data_AF-A0A933EF67-F1
#
_entry.id   AF-A0A933EF67-F1
#
_cell.length_a   1.000
_cell.length_b   1.000
_cell.length_c   1.000
_cell.angle_alpha   90.00
_cell.angle_beta   90.00
_cell.angle_gamma   90.00
#
_symmetry.space_group_name_H-M   'P 1'
#
loop_
_entity.id
_entity.type
_entity.pdbx_description
1 polymer ?
#
loop_
_entity_poly.entity_id
_entity_poly.type
_entity_poly.pdbx_seq_one_letter_code
_entity_poly.pdbx_strand_id
1 'polypeptide(L)'
;MTTDYTSLANLARCTRAHVLCMTHKGKASHVATCLSMVELLTVLYTRTLRVDPGQPGWPERDRFILSKGHGGAALFAMLAKRCFFPLQWLDTYYQDGSRLPGHITHWGVPGVEVSTGSLGHGLSMGCGMSLVGKRAGKSYRVFVLLSDGECDEGSVWEAALFAPHHGLDNLVAIVDYNKMQALGRVKEVLNLESLAARADLVVAGDFSTDALKRVKERYQQRAEIVVLDAHQFPYRKDSFDTIAVMEIIQYLQAERFLDECQRVLKKGGVLVLCIPNPDVPGFYRSPVSTRYYSAPELFALLSQRFDTRLYGDFPIPERAAEATWRSLRRTIISSLGKALDHIPKVAPARAFLYRRTHSLPIVLKEEIEEGDIITDNMRLTPISSVTSDRRHQLLYAVACR
;
A
#
# COMPACT_ATOMS: atom_id res chain seq x y z
N MET A 1 14.75 -49.00 0.61
CA MET A 1 13.66 -48.00 0.75
C MET A 1 13.84 -47.42 2.15
N THR A 2 14.12 -46.16 2.43
CA THR A 2 13.71 -44.86 1.84
C THR A 2 14.69 -43.80 2.34
N THR A 3 15.21 -42.95 1.46
CA THR A 3 16.06 -41.81 1.83
C THR A 3 15.28 -40.89 2.77
N ASP A 4 15.81 -40.68 3.96
CA ASP A 4 15.13 -39.90 4.98
C ASP A 4 15.19 -38.39 4.63
N TYR A 5 14.02 -37.81 4.37
CA TYR A 5 13.82 -36.38 4.09
C TYR A 5 13.51 -35.60 5.39
N THR A 6 13.94 -36.09 6.55
CA THR A 6 13.42 -35.84 7.91
C THR A 6 13.37 -34.40 8.42
N SER A 7 13.99 -33.41 7.76
CA SER A 7 13.84 -32.02 8.20
C SER A 7 13.30 -31.13 7.09
N LEU A 8 12.26 -30.36 7.43
CA LEU A 8 11.72 -29.29 6.57
C LEU A 8 12.85 -28.36 6.08
N ALA A 9 13.85 -28.13 6.92
CA ALA A 9 15.05 -27.37 6.58
C ALA A 9 15.84 -28.00 5.41
N ASN A 10 15.98 -29.32 5.35
CA ASN A 10 16.69 -29.98 4.25
C ASN A 10 15.90 -29.89 2.94
N LEU A 11 14.57 -30.07 2.98
CA LEU A 11 13.72 -29.88 1.80
C LEU A 11 13.83 -28.44 1.28
N ALA A 12 13.70 -27.45 2.17
CA ALA A 12 13.85 -26.04 1.83
C ALA A 12 15.24 -25.75 1.23
N ARG A 13 16.32 -26.25 1.84
CA ARG A 13 17.70 -26.12 1.32
C ARG A 13 17.84 -26.71 -0.08
N CYS A 14 17.32 -27.91 -0.32
CA CYS A 14 17.34 -28.56 -1.63
C CYS A 14 16.52 -27.77 -2.66
N THR A 15 15.34 -27.26 -2.28
CA THR A 15 14.52 -26.41 -3.16
C THR A 15 15.29 -25.15 -3.57
N ARG A 16 15.98 -24.47 -2.65
CA ARG A 16 16.85 -23.32 -2.98
C ARG A 16 17.94 -23.69 -3.98
N ALA A 17 18.61 -24.83 -3.76
CA ALA A 17 19.66 -25.29 -4.68
C ALA A 17 19.11 -25.54 -6.09
N HIS A 18 17.92 -26.16 -6.21
CA HIS A 18 17.26 -26.35 -7.51
C HIS A 18 16.88 -25.02 -8.16
N VAL A 19 16.35 -24.05 -7.41
CA VAL A 19 16.07 -22.70 -7.92
C VAL A 19 17.32 -22.11 -8.56
N LEU A 20 18.45 -22.09 -7.85
CA LEU A 20 19.70 -21.52 -8.36
C LEU A 20 20.19 -22.25 -9.62
N CYS A 21 20.16 -23.58 -9.63
CA CYS A 21 20.54 -24.38 -10.79
C CYS A 21 19.65 -24.11 -12.01
N MET A 22 18.33 -24.08 -11.80
CA MET A 22 17.34 -23.83 -12.85
C MET A 22 17.53 -22.43 -13.45
N THR A 23 17.58 -21.39 -12.61
CA THR A 23 17.73 -20.01 -13.08
C THR A 23 19.06 -19.78 -13.79
N HIS A 24 20.15 -20.40 -13.29
CA HIS A 24 21.46 -20.32 -13.94
C HIS A 24 21.46 -20.97 -15.33
N LYS A 25 21.01 -22.22 -15.44
CA LYS A 25 20.92 -22.94 -16.72
C LYS A 25 19.99 -22.23 -17.70
N GLY A 26 18.83 -21.80 -17.20
CA GLY A 26 17.78 -21.12 -17.95
C GLY A 26 18.12 -19.70 -18.39
N LYS A 27 19.18 -19.10 -17.84
CA LYS A 27 19.44 -17.65 -17.93
C LYS A 27 18.21 -16.82 -17.53
N ALA A 28 17.46 -17.31 -16.55
CA ALA A 28 16.20 -16.73 -16.09
C ALA A 28 16.43 -15.70 -14.98
N SER A 29 15.56 -14.70 -14.94
CA SER A 29 15.46 -13.75 -13.82
C SER A 29 14.71 -14.37 -12.63
N HIS A 30 14.67 -13.64 -11.51
CA HIS A 30 13.81 -13.90 -10.33
C HIS A 30 14.28 -14.94 -9.30
N VAL A 31 15.57 -14.95 -8.94
CA VAL A 31 16.08 -15.76 -7.83
C VAL A 31 15.50 -15.31 -6.48
N ALA A 32 15.54 -14.00 -6.17
CA ALA A 32 15.16 -13.49 -4.85
C ALA A 32 13.71 -13.81 -4.45
N THR A 33 12.76 -13.54 -5.35
CA THR A 33 11.33 -13.83 -5.14
C THR A 33 11.05 -15.34 -4.97
N CYS A 34 11.89 -16.19 -5.57
CA CYS A 34 11.79 -17.65 -5.42
C CYS A 34 12.26 -18.06 -4.02
N LEU A 35 13.40 -17.50 -3.58
CA LEU A 35 14.01 -17.82 -2.29
C LEU A 35 13.17 -17.33 -1.09
N SER A 36 12.43 -16.21 -1.23
CA SER A 36 11.60 -15.63 -0.15
C SER A 36 10.44 -16.54 0.28
N MET A 37 9.96 -17.41 -0.61
CA MET A 37 8.79 -18.25 -0.36
C MET A 37 9.09 -19.74 -0.16
N VAL A 38 10.36 -20.15 -0.10
CA VAL A 38 10.72 -21.59 -0.02
C VAL A 38 10.20 -22.26 1.25
N GLU A 39 10.33 -21.61 2.41
CA GLU A 39 9.77 -22.11 3.67
C GLU A 39 8.24 -22.18 3.62
N LEU A 40 7.58 -21.16 3.06
CA LEU A 40 6.13 -21.15 2.87
C LEU A 40 5.69 -22.35 2.03
N LEU A 41 6.32 -22.56 0.87
CA LEU A 41 6.04 -23.70 0.00
C LEU A 41 6.31 -25.03 0.70
N THR A 42 7.40 -25.11 1.47
CA THR A 42 7.75 -26.31 2.22
C THR A 42 6.66 -26.65 3.24
N VAL A 43 6.24 -25.70 4.06
CA VAL A 43 5.17 -25.91 5.05
C VAL A 43 3.84 -26.21 4.36
N LEU A 44 3.46 -25.42 3.35
CA LEU A 44 2.21 -25.58 2.63
C LEU A 44 2.11 -26.98 2.04
N TYR A 45 3.09 -27.41 1.25
CA TYR A 45 2.99 -28.70 0.60
C TYR A 45 3.13 -29.85 1.60
N THR A 46 3.98 -29.76 2.63
CA THR A 46 4.27 -30.91 3.52
C THR A 46 3.37 -31.06 4.73
N ARG A 47 2.73 -29.98 5.19
CA ARG A 47 1.96 -29.96 6.44
C ARG A 47 0.54 -29.44 6.28
N THR A 48 0.31 -28.50 5.37
CA THR A 48 -0.96 -27.76 5.34
C THR A 48 -1.91 -28.24 4.26
N LEU A 49 -1.44 -28.38 3.02
CA LEU A 49 -2.26 -28.67 1.85
C LEU A 49 -2.64 -30.15 1.82
N ARG A 50 -3.94 -30.42 1.69
CA ARG A 50 -4.45 -31.76 1.39
C ARG A 50 -4.27 -32.05 -0.10
N VAL A 51 -3.11 -32.58 -0.50
CA VAL A 51 -2.79 -32.89 -1.90
C VAL A 51 -2.17 -34.28 -2.05
N ASP A 52 -2.40 -34.92 -3.19
CA ASP A 52 -1.82 -36.21 -3.56
C ASP A 52 -1.06 -36.07 -4.89
N PRO A 53 0.28 -36.20 -4.90
CA PRO A 53 1.08 -36.18 -6.12
C PRO A 53 0.73 -37.29 -7.11
N GLY A 54 0.21 -38.43 -6.65
CA GLY A 54 -0.27 -39.52 -7.50
C GLY A 54 -1.61 -39.20 -8.16
N GLN A 55 -2.36 -38.24 -7.62
CA GLN A 55 -3.65 -37.79 -8.14
C GLN A 55 -3.72 -36.25 -8.18
N PRO A 56 -2.91 -35.61 -9.04
CA PRO A 56 -2.83 -34.14 -9.11
C PRO A 56 -4.14 -33.49 -9.58
N GLY A 57 -5.06 -34.26 -10.19
CA GLY A 57 -6.40 -33.83 -10.57
C GLY A 57 -7.50 -34.16 -9.55
N TRP A 58 -7.17 -34.67 -8.36
CA TRP A 58 -8.15 -35.10 -7.36
C TRP A 58 -9.14 -33.97 -7.02
N PRO A 59 -10.45 -34.12 -7.26
CA PRO A 59 -11.39 -33.01 -7.09
C PRO A 59 -11.44 -32.41 -5.68
N GLU A 60 -11.30 -33.22 -4.63
CA GLU A 60 -11.42 -32.78 -3.22
C GLU A 60 -10.11 -32.27 -2.61
N ARG A 61 -9.00 -32.26 -3.35
CA ARG A 61 -7.73 -31.76 -2.83
C ARG A 61 -7.77 -30.24 -2.60
N ASP A 62 -6.94 -29.71 -1.72
CA ASP A 62 -6.73 -28.25 -1.60
C ASP A 62 -6.12 -27.69 -2.90
N ARG A 63 -6.47 -26.44 -3.24
CA ARG A 63 -5.94 -25.72 -4.41
C ARG A 63 -4.85 -24.76 -3.96
N PHE A 64 -3.76 -24.66 -4.72
CA PHE A 64 -2.71 -23.66 -4.48
C PHE A 64 -2.43 -22.84 -5.74
N ILE A 65 -2.64 -21.53 -5.64
CA ILE A 65 -2.39 -20.57 -6.71
C ILE A 65 -1.16 -19.74 -6.34
N LEU A 66 -0.11 -19.79 -7.18
CA LEU A 66 1.00 -18.87 -7.09
C LEU A 66 0.68 -17.61 -7.89
N SER A 67 0.12 -16.59 -7.25
CA SER A 67 -0.28 -15.33 -7.88
C SER A 67 0.94 -14.54 -8.36
N LYS A 68 1.99 -14.49 -7.52
CA LYS A 68 3.35 -14.02 -7.88
C LYS A 68 4.08 -14.97 -8.83
N GLY A 69 3.54 -15.16 -10.03
CA GLY A 69 3.93 -16.19 -11.01
C GLY A 69 5.38 -16.14 -11.49
N HIS A 70 6.04 -14.99 -11.35
CA HIS A 70 7.48 -14.82 -11.62
C HIS A 70 8.36 -15.61 -10.62
N GLY A 71 7.81 -16.09 -9.50
CA GLY A 71 8.43 -17.04 -8.58
C GLY A 71 8.37 -18.51 -9.02
N GLY A 72 8.06 -18.78 -10.28
CA GLY A 72 7.68 -20.12 -10.74
C GLY A 72 8.73 -21.21 -10.51
N ALA A 73 10.02 -20.88 -10.59
CA ALA A 73 11.11 -21.85 -10.39
C ALA A 73 11.06 -22.54 -9.02
N ALA A 74 10.72 -21.80 -7.95
CA ALA A 74 10.58 -22.38 -6.60
C ALA A 74 9.37 -23.32 -6.48
N LEU A 75 8.24 -22.98 -7.11
CA LEU A 75 7.08 -23.86 -7.13
C LEU A 75 7.36 -25.13 -7.93
N PHE A 76 7.97 -25.02 -9.12
CA PHE A 76 8.35 -26.19 -9.91
C PHE A 76 9.32 -27.10 -9.16
N ALA A 77 10.34 -26.53 -8.51
CA ALA A 77 11.26 -27.29 -7.68
C ALA A 77 10.53 -28.00 -6.52
N MET A 78 9.58 -27.34 -5.85
CA MET A 78 8.77 -27.95 -4.78
C MET A 78 7.90 -29.09 -5.32
N LEU A 79 7.18 -28.87 -6.42
CA LEU A 79 6.31 -29.89 -7.03
C LEU A 79 7.10 -31.12 -7.49
N ALA A 80 8.25 -30.93 -8.12
CA ALA A 80 9.15 -32.01 -8.51
C ALA A 80 9.68 -32.78 -7.29
N LYS A 81 10.11 -32.07 -6.25
CA LYS A 81 10.55 -32.64 -4.97
C LYS A 81 9.44 -33.39 -4.24
N ARG A 82 8.18 -33.03 -4.51
CA ARG A 82 6.98 -33.69 -4.02
C ARG A 82 6.42 -34.72 -4.98
N CYS A 83 7.15 -35.07 -6.03
CA CYS A 83 6.82 -36.14 -6.98
C CYS A 83 5.56 -35.89 -7.80
N PHE A 84 5.16 -34.63 -8.02
CA PHE A 84 4.06 -34.31 -8.96
C PHE A 84 4.47 -34.56 -10.42
N PHE A 85 5.77 -34.46 -10.71
CA PHE A 85 6.37 -34.80 -12.00
C PHE A 85 7.87 -35.14 -11.81
N PRO A 86 8.52 -35.77 -12.81
CA PRO A 86 9.92 -36.17 -12.71
C PRO A 86 10.88 -35.01 -12.47
N LEU A 87 11.87 -35.21 -11.59
CA LEU A 87 12.85 -34.18 -11.22
C LEU A 87 13.66 -33.66 -12.42
N GLN A 88 13.86 -34.50 -13.44
CA GLN A 88 14.60 -34.18 -14.66
C GLN A 88 13.95 -33.06 -15.49
N TRP A 89 12.65 -32.80 -15.30
CA TRP A 89 12.00 -31.67 -15.98
C TRP A 89 12.61 -30.32 -15.59
N LEU A 90 13.19 -30.23 -14.38
CA LEU A 90 13.84 -29.00 -13.93
C LEU A 90 15.07 -28.63 -14.78
N ASP A 91 15.71 -29.60 -15.44
CA ASP A 91 16.90 -29.36 -16.26
C ASP A 91 16.59 -28.59 -17.55
N THR A 92 15.35 -28.60 -18.02
CA THR A 92 14.91 -27.87 -19.21
C THR A 92 14.16 -26.59 -18.88
N TYR A 93 14.19 -26.12 -17.62
CA TYR A 93 13.52 -24.88 -17.24
C TYR A 93 13.93 -23.69 -18.12
N TYR A 94 12.93 -22.94 -18.57
CA TYR A 94 13.06 -21.74 -19.39
C TYR A 94 13.79 -21.95 -20.73
N GLN A 95 13.83 -23.19 -21.23
CA GLN A 95 14.30 -23.52 -22.59
C GLN A 95 13.13 -23.63 -23.57
N ASP A 96 13.41 -23.44 -24.86
CA ASP A 96 12.42 -23.64 -25.93
C ASP A 96 11.86 -25.07 -25.92
N GLY A 97 10.54 -25.18 -26.08
CA GLY A 97 9.84 -26.47 -26.04
C GLY A 97 9.74 -27.10 -24.64
N SER A 98 10.24 -26.44 -23.60
CA SER A 98 10.10 -26.91 -22.22
C SER A 98 8.65 -26.86 -21.73
N ARG A 99 8.32 -27.79 -20.84
CA ARG A 99 7.06 -27.75 -20.08
C ARG A 99 7.08 -26.72 -18.96
N LEU A 100 8.26 -26.22 -18.58
CA LEU A 100 8.46 -25.31 -17.47
C LEU A 100 8.95 -23.94 -17.98
N PRO A 101 8.04 -23.05 -18.42
CA PRO A 101 8.39 -21.70 -18.87
C PRO A 101 8.78 -20.79 -17.70
N GLY A 102 9.23 -19.57 -17.99
CA GLY A 102 9.74 -18.63 -16.97
C GLY A 102 8.66 -18.18 -15.98
N HIS A 103 7.43 -18.07 -16.46
CA HIS A 103 6.23 -17.86 -15.66
C HIS A 103 5.44 -19.15 -15.52
N ILE A 104 4.56 -19.24 -14.52
CA ILE A 104 3.77 -20.44 -14.26
C ILE A 104 2.75 -20.69 -15.38
N THR A 105 2.63 -21.96 -15.79
CA THR A 105 1.56 -22.44 -16.69
C THR A 105 0.86 -23.66 -16.12
N HIS A 106 -0.46 -23.68 -16.19
CA HIS A 106 -1.26 -24.88 -15.87
C HIS A 106 -1.23 -25.92 -16.99
N TRP A 107 -0.81 -25.51 -18.19
CA TRP A 107 -0.83 -26.37 -19.36
C TRP A 107 0.24 -27.46 -19.27
N GLY A 108 -0.19 -28.69 -18.95
CA GLY A 108 0.68 -29.87 -18.92
C GLY A 108 1.63 -29.96 -17.72
N VAL A 109 1.43 -29.15 -16.67
CA VAL A 109 2.22 -29.17 -15.43
C VAL A 109 1.35 -29.65 -14.26
N PRO A 110 1.48 -30.91 -13.81
CA PRO A 110 0.72 -31.43 -12.69
C PRO A 110 0.97 -30.64 -11.40
N GLY A 111 -0.12 -30.30 -10.69
CA GLY A 111 -0.05 -29.55 -9.43
C GLY A 111 -0.07 -28.02 -9.59
N VAL A 112 -0.17 -27.51 -10.82
CA VAL A 112 -0.40 -26.08 -11.12
C VAL A 112 -1.86 -25.87 -11.53
N GLU A 113 -2.57 -24.97 -10.85
CA GLU A 113 -4.00 -24.73 -11.11
C GLU A 113 -4.25 -23.83 -12.30
N VAL A 114 -3.49 -22.73 -12.41
CA VAL A 114 -3.73 -21.63 -13.35
C VAL A 114 -2.40 -21.08 -13.85
N SER A 115 -2.41 -20.52 -15.04
CA SER A 115 -1.27 -19.75 -15.56
C SER A 115 -1.26 -18.36 -14.91
N THR A 116 -0.10 -17.95 -14.39
CA THR A 116 0.07 -16.64 -13.72
C THR A 116 1.35 -15.97 -14.21
N GLY A 117 1.42 -14.65 -14.12
CA GLY A 117 2.55 -13.85 -14.61
C GLY A 117 2.18 -12.38 -14.77
N SER A 118 0.92 -12.11 -15.13
CA SER A 118 0.29 -10.82 -14.85
C SER A 118 -0.09 -10.78 -13.37
N LEU A 119 0.50 -9.88 -12.59
CA LEU A 119 0.23 -9.74 -11.16
C LEU A 119 -1.24 -9.31 -10.93
N GLY A 120 -1.74 -9.58 -9.72
CA GLY A 120 -3.05 -9.13 -9.23
C GLY A 120 -4.22 -10.06 -9.55
N HIS A 121 -4.04 -11.00 -10.48
CA HIS A 121 -5.13 -11.83 -10.98
C HIS A 121 -5.38 -13.11 -10.17
N GLY A 122 -4.38 -13.63 -9.46
CA GLY A 122 -4.48 -14.93 -8.80
C GLY A 122 -5.47 -14.95 -7.64
N LEU A 123 -5.61 -13.84 -6.90
CA LEU A 123 -6.60 -13.77 -5.82
C LEU A 123 -8.04 -13.79 -6.35
N SER A 124 -8.31 -13.11 -7.47
CA SER A 124 -9.61 -13.16 -8.16
C SER A 124 -9.94 -14.57 -8.65
N MET A 125 -8.98 -15.28 -9.24
CA MET A 125 -9.15 -16.69 -9.62
C MET A 125 -9.40 -17.58 -8.41
N GLY A 126 -8.67 -17.35 -7.31
CA GLY A 126 -8.85 -18.05 -6.05
C GLY A 126 -10.25 -17.85 -5.46
N CYS A 127 -10.78 -16.62 -5.50
CA CYS A 127 -12.16 -16.33 -5.12
C CYS A 127 -13.16 -17.16 -5.93
N GLY A 128 -12.99 -17.24 -7.26
CA GLY A 128 -13.83 -18.06 -8.13
C GLY A 128 -13.82 -19.54 -7.74
N MET A 129 -12.63 -20.11 -7.55
CA MET A 129 -12.49 -21.52 -7.13
C MET A 129 -13.12 -21.76 -5.76
N SER A 130 -12.90 -20.84 -4.81
CA SER A 130 -13.43 -20.95 -3.45
C SER A 130 -14.96 -20.90 -3.43
N LEU A 131 -15.55 -19.98 -4.21
CA LEU A 131 -16.99 -19.83 -4.37
C LEU A 131 -17.64 -21.09 -4.96
N VAL A 132 -17.03 -21.67 -6.00
CA VAL A 132 -17.50 -22.93 -6.59
C VAL A 132 -17.45 -24.06 -5.56
N GLY A 133 -16.34 -24.21 -4.85
CA GLY A 133 -16.20 -25.23 -3.79
C GLY A 133 -17.28 -25.09 -2.71
N LYS A 134 -17.49 -23.87 -2.22
CA LYS A 134 -18.50 -23.58 -1.20
C LYS A 134 -19.92 -23.89 -1.68
N ARG A 135 -20.28 -23.48 -2.91
CA ARG A 135 -21.59 -23.78 -3.51
C ARG A 135 -21.83 -25.27 -3.74
N ALA A 136 -20.76 -26.01 -4.03
CA ALA A 136 -20.81 -27.45 -4.24
C ALA A 136 -20.69 -28.28 -2.94
N GLY A 137 -20.69 -27.64 -1.76
CA GLY A 137 -20.54 -28.32 -0.46
C GLY A 137 -19.21 -29.03 -0.28
N LYS A 138 -18.16 -28.59 -0.99
CA LYS A 138 -16.83 -29.19 -0.96
C LYS A 138 -16.05 -28.70 0.25
N SER A 139 -15.25 -29.59 0.83
CA SER A 139 -14.45 -29.30 2.04
C SER A 139 -13.05 -28.78 1.75
N TYR A 140 -12.65 -28.67 0.48
CA TYR A 140 -11.32 -28.19 0.12
C TYR A 140 -11.19 -26.68 0.38
N ARG A 141 -9.94 -26.27 0.62
CA ARG A 141 -9.54 -24.87 0.73
C ARG A 141 -8.77 -24.44 -0.51
N VAL A 142 -8.79 -23.14 -0.77
CA VAL A 142 -8.03 -22.49 -1.84
C VAL A 142 -7.00 -21.57 -1.21
N PHE A 143 -5.73 -21.80 -1.50
CA PHE A 143 -4.62 -20.98 -1.04
C PHE A 143 -4.10 -20.15 -2.20
N VAL A 144 -3.91 -18.85 -1.97
CA VAL A 144 -3.33 -17.93 -2.96
C VAL A 144 -2.12 -17.27 -2.33
N LEU A 145 -0.95 -17.47 -2.94
CA LEU A 145 0.29 -16.79 -2.52
C LEU A 145 0.53 -15.58 -3.42
N LEU A 146 0.44 -14.39 -2.83
CA LEU A 146 0.71 -13.10 -3.47
C LEU A 146 2.11 -12.60 -3.08
N SER A 147 2.69 -11.70 -3.86
CA SER A 147 3.74 -10.79 -3.36
C SER A 147 3.14 -9.56 -2.72
N ASP A 148 3.88 -8.91 -1.85
CA ASP A 148 3.56 -7.57 -1.37
C ASP A 148 3.41 -6.56 -2.50
N GLY A 149 4.37 -6.42 -3.41
CA GLY A 149 4.21 -5.53 -4.58
C GLY A 149 3.06 -5.90 -5.52
N GLU A 150 2.55 -7.12 -5.45
CA GLU A 150 1.33 -7.48 -6.18
C GLU A 150 0.08 -6.88 -5.53
N CYS A 151 0.10 -6.58 -4.24
CA CYS A 151 -1.00 -5.90 -3.54
C CYS A 151 -1.19 -4.43 -3.96
N ASP A 152 -0.28 -3.89 -4.77
CA ASP A 152 -0.46 -2.57 -5.39
C ASP A 152 -1.50 -2.60 -6.52
N GLU A 153 -1.76 -3.78 -7.09
CA GLU A 153 -2.76 -3.97 -8.14
C GLU A 153 -4.18 -3.79 -7.59
N GLY A 154 -4.96 -2.91 -8.23
CA GLY A 154 -6.37 -2.68 -7.86
C GLY A 154 -7.22 -3.95 -7.86
N SER A 155 -6.90 -4.90 -8.75
CA SER A 155 -7.58 -6.19 -8.86
C SER A 155 -7.45 -7.07 -7.60
N VAL A 156 -6.36 -6.95 -6.84
CA VAL A 156 -6.21 -7.62 -5.54
C VAL A 156 -7.26 -7.10 -4.56
N TRP A 157 -7.50 -5.80 -4.57
CA TRP A 157 -8.46 -5.16 -3.67
C TRP A 157 -9.90 -5.44 -4.05
N GLU A 158 -10.21 -5.53 -5.34
CA GLU A 158 -11.52 -6.02 -5.82
C GLU A 158 -11.79 -7.43 -5.27
N ALA A 159 -10.82 -8.33 -5.37
CA ALA A 159 -10.94 -9.68 -4.83
C ALA A 159 -11.03 -9.71 -3.29
N ALA A 160 -10.26 -8.85 -2.61
CA ALA A 160 -10.30 -8.70 -1.15
C ALA A 160 -11.64 -8.16 -0.64
N LEU A 161 -12.38 -7.39 -1.45
CA LEU A 161 -13.75 -6.97 -1.17
C LEU A 161 -14.77 -8.07 -1.52
N PHE A 162 -14.53 -8.81 -2.60
CA PHE A 162 -15.39 -9.90 -3.07
C PHE A 162 -15.45 -11.09 -2.10
N ALA A 163 -14.29 -11.51 -1.56
CA ALA A 163 -14.19 -12.67 -0.68
C ALA A 163 -15.07 -12.58 0.59
N PRO A 164 -15.01 -11.50 1.40
CA PRO A 164 -15.89 -11.37 2.56
C PRO A 164 -17.35 -11.14 2.16
N HIS A 165 -17.63 -10.46 1.04
CA HIS A 165 -19.01 -10.29 0.55
C HIS A 165 -19.70 -11.64 0.31
N HIS A 166 -18.96 -12.63 -0.21
CA HIS A 166 -19.44 -13.99 -0.42
C HIS A 166 -19.14 -14.95 0.74
N GLY A 167 -18.59 -14.46 1.85
CA GLY A 167 -18.21 -15.25 3.01
C GLY A 167 -17.29 -16.42 2.66
N LEU A 168 -16.27 -16.22 1.83
CA LEU A 168 -15.35 -17.27 1.37
C LEU A 168 -14.37 -17.71 2.47
N ASP A 169 -14.90 -18.36 3.51
CA ASP A 169 -14.18 -18.95 4.65
C ASP A 169 -13.22 -20.09 4.28
N ASN A 170 -13.34 -20.63 3.07
CA ASN A 170 -12.44 -21.63 2.51
C ASN A 170 -11.30 -21.04 1.64
N LEU A 171 -11.20 -19.70 1.54
CA LEU A 171 -10.10 -19.00 0.85
C LEU A 171 -9.04 -18.53 1.85
N VAL A 172 -7.77 -18.78 1.56
CA VAL A 172 -6.62 -18.30 2.33
C VAL A 172 -5.70 -17.51 1.41
N ALA A 173 -5.63 -16.20 1.60
CA ALA A 173 -4.65 -15.34 0.95
C ALA A 173 -3.39 -15.25 1.83
N ILE A 174 -2.22 -15.49 1.25
CA ILE A 174 -0.91 -15.37 1.90
C ILE A 174 -0.14 -14.30 1.15
N VAL A 175 0.30 -13.26 1.84
CA VAL A 175 1.15 -12.23 1.26
C VAL A 175 2.60 -12.52 1.65
N ASP A 176 3.44 -12.81 0.66
CA ASP A 176 4.90 -12.86 0.82
C ASP A 176 5.43 -11.43 0.96
N TYR A 177 5.40 -10.94 2.19
CA TYR A 177 5.83 -9.60 2.57
C TYR A 177 7.36 -9.52 2.74
N ASN A 178 8.07 -9.70 1.63
CA ASN A 178 9.53 -9.69 1.59
C ASN A 178 10.14 -8.28 1.47
N LYS A 179 9.28 -7.26 1.38
CA LYS A 179 9.55 -5.83 1.36
C LYS A 179 10.23 -5.33 0.08
N MET A 180 10.24 -6.13 -0.99
CA MET A 180 10.94 -5.84 -2.24
C MET A 180 10.02 -6.01 -3.45
N GLN A 181 10.05 -5.01 -4.34
CA GLN A 181 9.40 -5.02 -5.64
C GLN A 181 10.46 -4.98 -6.77
N ALA A 182 10.00 -4.92 -8.02
CA ALA A 182 10.89 -4.81 -9.18
C ALA A 182 11.71 -3.50 -9.18
N LEU A 183 11.09 -2.39 -8.74
CA LEU A 183 11.62 -1.03 -8.84
C LEU A 183 12.16 -0.47 -7.51
N GLY A 184 12.21 -1.29 -6.44
CA GLY A 184 12.68 -0.84 -5.13
C GLY A 184 11.99 -1.54 -3.96
N ARG A 185 12.18 -1.02 -2.74
CA ARG A 185 11.46 -1.55 -1.57
C ARG A 185 9.99 -1.13 -1.62
N VAL A 186 9.12 -1.95 -1.04
CA VAL A 186 7.67 -1.63 -0.93
C VAL A 186 7.44 -0.24 -0.35
N LYS A 187 8.17 0.14 0.71
CA LYS A 187 8.04 1.46 1.35
C LYS A 187 8.42 2.64 0.43
N GLU A 188 9.25 2.40 -0.57
CA GLU A 188 9.80 3.40 -1.50
C GLU A 188 8.95 3.48 -2.78
N VAL A 189 8.38 2.35 -3.23
CA VAL A 189 7.56 2.27 -4.45
C VAL A 189 6.09 2.58 -4.15
N LEU A 190 5.43 1.79 -3.28
CA LEU A 190 4.08 2.03 -2.81
C LEU A 190 3.86 1.35 -1.45
N ASN A 191 3.83 2.14 -0.38
CA ASN A 191 3.85 1.59 0.98
C ASN A 191 2.54 0.87 1.35
N LEU A 192 2.65 -0.39 1.78
CA LEU A 192 1.55 -1.27 2.16
C LEU A 192 1.27 -1.32 3.67
N GLU A 193 1.92 -0.50 4.49
CA GLU A 193 1.70 -0.47 5.96
C GLU A 193 0.23 -0.22 6.36
N SER A 194 -0.61 0.33 5.47
CA SER A 194 -2.07 0.45 5.68
C SER A 194 -2.83 -0.89 5.63
N LEU A 195 -2.23 -1.96 5.09
CA LEU A 195 -2.83 -3.30 4.91
C LEU A 195 -2.84 -4.10 6.22
N ALA A 196 -1.82 -3.91 7.09
CA ALA A 196 -1.77 -4.46 8.45
C ALA A 196 -2.82 -3.85 9.40
N ALA A 197 -3.48 -2.75 9.01
CA ALA A 197 -4.54 -2.10 9.79
C ALA A 197 -5.96 -2.69 9.56
N ARG A 198 -6.16 -3.67 8.67
CA ARG A 198 -7.49 -4.28 8.34
C ARG A 198 -7.79 -5.55 9.17
N ALA A 199 -7.89 -5.32 10.47
CA ALA A 199 -8.05 -6.29 11.55
C ALA A 199 -9.47 -6.92 11.66
N ASP A 200 -9.57 -7.89 12.59
CA ASP A 200 -10.75 -8.70 12.96
C ASP A 200 -11.99 -7.93 13.46
N LEU A 201 -11.96 -6.59 13.50
CA LEU A 201 -13.11 -5.73 13.79
C LEU A 201 -13.13 -4.56 12.80
N VAL A 202 -14.26 -4.42 12.10
CA VAL A 202 -14.50 -3.31 11.16
C VAL A 202 -15.54 -2.35 11.75
N VAL A 203 -15.09 -1.16 12.12
CA VAL A 203 -15.93 -0.03 12.55
C VAL A 203 -15.92 1.00 11.43
N ALA A 204 -17.09 1.36 10.90
CA ALA A 204 -17.24 2.42 9.91
C ALA A 204 -17.85 3.65 10.56
N GLY A 205 -17.45 4.83 10.11
CA GLY A 205 -18.02 6.05 10.63
C GLY A 205 -17.68 7.28 9.82
N ASP A 206 -18.44 8.33 10.07
CA ASP A 206 -18.48 9.59 9.34
C ASP A 206 -19.02 10.63 10.34
N PHE A 207 -18.85 11.92 10.09
CA PHE A 207 -19.44 12.97 10.92
C PHE A 207 -20.84 13.38 10.42
N SER A 208 -21.13 13.11 9.13
CA SER A 208 -22.39 13.43 8.49
C SER A 208 -23.46 12.40 8.86
N THR A 209 -24.45 12.85 9.63
CA THR A 209 -25.59 12.02 10.04
C THR A 209 -26.34 11.40 8.86
N ASP A 210 -26.41 12.11 7.72
CA ASP A 210 -27.06 11.60 6.51
C ASP A 210 -26.22 10.55 5.78
N ALA A 211 -24.89 10.70 5.77
CA ALA A 211 -23.98 9.69 5.24
C ALA A 211 -24.03 8.43 6.11
N LEU A 212 -23.96 8.59 7.44
CA LEU A 212 -24.08 7.49 8.39
C LEU A 212 -25.41 6.76 8.27
N LYS A 213 -26.52 7.47 8.10
CA LYS A 213 -27.84 6.86 7.92
C LYS A 213 -27.87 5.99 6.67
N ARG A 214 -27.36 6.50 5.53
CA ARG A 214 -27.26 5.75 4.27
C ARG A 214 -26.34 4.54 4.40
N VAL A 215 -25.20 4.67 5.09
CA VAL A 215 -24.26 3.58 5.36
C VAL A 215 -24.90 2.53 6.28
N LYS A 216 -25.60 2.95 7.34
CA LYS A 216 -26.28 2.04 8.27
C LYS A 216 -27.42 1.27 7.61
N GLU A 217 -28.20 1.94 6.76
CA GLU A 217 -29.24 1.30 5.94
C GLU A 217 -28.66 0.27 4.96
N ARG A 218 -27.49 0.57 4.38
CA ARG A 218 -26.86 -0.26 3.34
C ARG A 218 -26.03 -1.42 3.89
N TYR A 219 -25.35 -1.24 5.02
CA TYR A 219 -24.36 -2.19 5.54
C TYR A 219 -24.78 -2.87 6.86
N GLN A 220 -25.83 -2.40 7.53
CA GLN A 220 -26.49 -3.06 8.66
C GLN A 220 -25.50 -3.55 9.75
N GLN A 221 -25.55 -4.83 10.15
CA GLN A 221 -24.73 -5.45 11.22
C GLN A 221 -23.31 -5.85 10.74
N ARG A 222 -22.93 -5.56 9.48
CA ARG A 222 -21.64 -6.00 8.90
C ARG A 222 -20.45 -5.13 9.29
N ALA A 223 -20.71 -3.93 9.80
CA ALA A 223 -19.73 -3.04 10.37
C ALA A 223 -20.42 -2.22 11.47
N GLU A 224 -19.73 -1.98 12.58
CA GLU A 224 -20.25 -1.07 13.61
C GLU A 224 -20.24 0.35 13.04
N ILE A 225 -21.41 1.01 12.97
CA ILE A 225 -21.54 2.37 12.40
C ILE A 225 -21.55 3.39 13.53
N VAL A 226 -20.49 4.18 13.63
CA VAL A 226 -20.33 5.21 14.67
C VAL A 226 -20.21 6.59 14.06
N VAL A 227 -20.63 7.62 14.80
CA VAL A 227 -20.35 9.00 14.41
C VAL A 227 -18.88 9.27 14.72
N LEU A 228 -18.07 9.51 13.70
CA LEU A 228 -16.67 9.93 13.86
C LEU A 228 -16.61 11.45 13.85
N ASP A 229 -17.22 12.03 14.89
CA ASP A 229 -17.07 13.45 15.18
C ASP A 229 -15.69 13.63 15.83
N ALA A 230 -14.76 14.28 15.13
CA ALA A 230 -13.46 14.61 15.69
C ALA A 230 -13.59 15.45 16.98
N HIS A 231 -14.73 16.11 17.18
CA HIS A 231 -15.03 16.90 18.38
C HIS A 231 -15.66 16.07 19.52
N GLN A 232 -15.88 14.76 19.33
CA GLN A 232 -16.41 13.85 20.33
C GLN A 232 -16.00 12.38 20.05
N PHE A 233 -14.87 11.97 20.61
CA PHE A 233 -14.36 10.62 20.47
C PHE A 233 -15.15 9.62 21.34
N PRO A 234 -15.43 8.40 20.86
CA PRO A 234 -16.16 7.37 21.60
C PRO A 234 -15.29 6.64 22.64
N TYR A 235 -14.27 7.30 23.19
CA TYR A 235 -13.33 6.72 24.15
C TYR A 235 -13.48 7.33 25.54
N ARG A 236 -13.13 6.55 26.56
CA ARG A 236 -13.16 7.04 27.95
C ARG A 236 -12.07 8.10 28.15
N LYS A 237 -12.18 8.87 29.23
CA LYS A 237 -11.11 9.78 29.65
C LYS A 237 -9.82 8.96 29.85
N ASP A 238 -8.67 9.56 29.53
CA ASP A 238 -7.34 8.97 29.78
C ASP A 238 -7.11 7.60 29.08
N SER A 239 -7.60 7.45 27.85
CA SER A 239 -7.49 6.22 27.06
C SER A 239 -6.19 6.09 26.27
N PHE A 240 -5.54 7.21 25.88
CA PHE A 240 -4.42 7.19 24.95
C PHE A 240 -3.15 7.80 25.53
N ASP A 241 -2.01 7.19 25.23
CA ASP A 241 -0.68 7.71 25.57
C ASP A 241 -0.21 8.75 24.52
N THR A 242 -0.61 8.58 23.25
CA THR A 242 -0.24 9.49 22.15
C THR A 242 -1.41 9.67 21.17
N ILE A 243 -1.59 10.88 20.66
CA ILE A 243 -2.49 11.21 19.54
C ILE A 243 -1.67 11.91 18.45
N ALA A 244 -1.82 11.49 17.19
CA ALA A 244 -1.16 12.11 16.06
C ALA A 244 -2.21 12.63 15.06
N VAL A 245 -2.07 13.89 14.63
CA VAL A 245 -3.05 14.62 13.83
C VAL A 245 -2.35 15.24 12.62
N MET A 246 -2.63 14.74 11.43
CA MET A 246 -1.92 15.15 10.20
C MET A 246 -2.85 15.91 9.28
N GLU A 247 -2.65 17.23 9.19
CA GLU A 247 -3.31 18.14 8.25
C GLU A 247 -4.85 18.12 8.28
N ILE A 248 -5.45 17.92 9.45
CA ILE A 248 -6.92 17.90 9.58
C ILE A 248 -7.50 19.11 10.33
N ILE A 249 -6.75 19.70 11.27
CA ILE A 249 -7.30 20.67 12.23
C ILE A 249 -7.86 21.93 11.54
N GLN A 250 -7.36 22.24 10.36
CA GLN A 250 -7.84 23.35 9.54
C GLN A 250 -9.23 23.16 8.94
N TYR A 251 -9.82 21.97 9.12
CA TYR A 251 -11.18 21.63 8.71
C TYR A 251 -12.13 21.45 9.90
N LEU A 252 -11.65 21.67 11.12
CA LEU A 252 -12.37 21.40 12.36
C LEU A 252 -12.69 22.68 13.14
N GLN A 253 -13.58 22.57 14.13
CA GLN A 253 -13.71 23.51 15.24
C GLN A 253 -12.59 23.20 16.24
N ALA A 254 -11.42 23.78 15.99
CA ALA A 254 -10.17 23.39 16.65
C ALA A 254 -10.24 23.37 18.18
N GLU A 255 -10.93 24.32 18.81
CA GLU A 255 -11.05 24.34 20.28
C GLU A 255 -11.76 23.12 20.84
N ARG A 256 -12.93 22.79 20.27
CA ARG A 256 -13.72 21.63 20.68
C ARG A 256 -12.98 20.32 20.39
N PHE A 257 -12.23 20.27 19.28
CA PHE A 257 -11.35 19.15 18.96
C PHE A 257 -10.23 18.98 19.99
N LEU A 258 -9.58 20.07 20.39
CA LEU A 258 -8.48 20.05 21.35
C LEU A 258 -8.93 19.75 22.78
N ASP A 259 -10.11 20.25 23.19
CA ASP A 259 -10.76 19.85 24.45
C ASP A 259 -10.95 18.33 24.50
N GLU A 260 -11.38 17.76 23.39
CA GLU A 260 -11.65 16.34 23.28
C GLU A 260 -10.37 15.50 23.23
N CYS A 261 -9.33 15.95 22.50
CA CYS A 261 -7.99 15.37 22.57
C CYS A 261 -7.43 15.39 24.00
N GLN A 262 -7.59 16.52 24.70
CA GLN A 262 -7.16 16.63 26.08
C GLN A 262 -7.91 15.62 26.95
N ARG A 263 -9.23 15.50 26.81
CA ARG A 263 -10.04 14.55 27.60
C ARG A 263 -9.54 13.10 27.48
N VAL A 264 -9.21 12.64 26.28
CA VAL A 264 -8.89 11.22 26.05
C VAL A 264 -7.40 10.89 26.19
N LEU A 265 -6.49 11.87 26.16
CA LEU A 265 -5.07 11.64 26.46
C LEU A 265 -4.86 11.32 27.93
N LYS A 266 -3.95 10.41 28.30
CA LYS A 266 -3.55 10.24 29.71
C LYS A 266 -2.76 11.47 30.19
N LYS A 267 -2.64 11.63 31.51
CA LYS A 267 -1.70 12.61 32.09
C LYS A 267 -0.27 12.28 31.64
N GLY A 268 0.45 13.25 31.08
CA GLY A 268 1.75 13.04 30.44
C GLY A 268 1.69 12.45 29.03
N GLY A 269 0.49 12.29 28.46
CA GLY A 269 0.31 11.85 27.09
C GLY A 269 0.62 12.95 26.07
N VAL A 270 0.95 12.56 24.84
CA VAL A 270 1.49 13.47 23.82
C VAL A 270 0.53 13.63 22.64
N LEU A 271 0.22 14.86 22.29
CA LEU A 271 -0.45 15.24 21.05
C LEU A 271 0.58 15.75 20.04
N VAL A 272 0.65 15.13 18.87
CA VAL A 272 1.47 15.57 17.74
C VAL A 272 0.54 16.10 16.66
N LEU A 273 0.73 17.36 16.24
CA LEU A 273 0.04 17.93 15.08
C LEU A 273 1.02 18.24 13.96
N CYS A 274 0.62 17.98 12.72
CA CYS A 274 1.20 18.54 11.51
C CYS A 274 0.14 19.39 10.81
N ILE A 275 0.47 20.62 10.44
CA ILE A 275 -0.43 21.48 9.68
C ILE A 275 0.32 22.15 8.52
N PRO A 276 -0.37 22.44 7.41
CA PRO A 276 0.18 23.28 6.37
C PRO A 276 0.41 24.71 6.88
N ASN A 277 1.54 25.31 6.54
CA ASN A 277 1.93 26.64 7.00
C ASN A 277 1.31 27.75 6.13
N PRO A 278 0.34 28.54 6.64
CA PRO A 278 -0.32 29.57 5.83
C PRO A 278 0.54 30.80 5.56
N ASP A 279 1.66 30.98 6.26
CA ASP A 279 2.52 32.16 6.15
C ASP A 279 3.52 32.05 4.99
N VAL A 280 3.54 30.90 4.31
CA VAL A 280 4.38 30.63 3.15
C VAL A 280 3.92 31.43 1.93
N PRO A 281 4.84 32.05 1.16
CA PRO A 281 4.50 32.74 -0.07
C PRO A 281 3.80 31.83 -1.09
N GLY A 282 2.63 32.25 -1.56
CA GLY A 282 1.84 31.49 -2.54
C GLY A 282 1.00 30.36 -1.95
N PHE A 283 0.79 30.35 -0.63
CA PHE A 283 -0.07 29.38 0.04
C PHE A 283 -1.48 29.33 -0.54
N TYR A 284 -1.89 28.14 -0.96
CA TYR A 284 -3.24 27.90 -1.47
C TYR A 284 -4.17 27.48 -0.33
N ARG A 285 -5.21 28.28 -0.08
CA ARG A 285 -6.23 27.95 0.92
C ARG A 285 -7.31 27.08 0.29
N SER A 286 -7.60 25.95 0.94
CA SER A 286 -8.71 25.10 0.54
C SER A 286 -10.03 25.86 0.69
N PRO A 287 -10.95 25.83 -0.29
CA PRO A 287 -12.25 26.49 -0.20
C PRO A 287 -13.17 25.86 0.86
N VAL A 288 -12.82 24.69 1.39
CA VAL A 288 -13.58 23.97 2.43
C VAL A 288 -12.88 23.97 3.79
N SER A 289 -11.74 24.64 3.94
CA SER A 289 -11.10 24.79 5.26
C SER A 289 -11.92 25.73 6.15
N THR A 290 -12.01 25.40 7.44
CA THR A 290 -12.55 26.30 8.46
C THR A 290 -11.56 27.41 8.78
N ARG A 291 -10.28 27.07 9.06
CA ARG A 291 -9.23 28.04 9.40
C ARG A 291 -7.84 27.43 9.32
N TYR A 292 -6.88 28.15 8.77
CA TYR A 292 -5.45 27.82 8.91
C TYR A 292 -4.83 28.63 10.04
N TYR A 293 -3.80 28.08 10.70
CA TYR A 293 -3.12 28.68 11.84
C TYR A 293 -1.66 28.97 11.49
N SER A 294 -1.22 30.21 11.69
CA SER A 294 0.21 30.54 11.73
C SER A 294 0.89 29.87 12.93
N ALA A 295 2.22 29.86 12.97
CA ALA A 295 2.96 29.31 14.10
C ALA A 295 2.58 29.96 15.46
N PRO A 296 2.48 31.30 15.59
CA PRO A 296 2.05 31.92 16.86
C PRO A 296 0.60 31.60 17.22
N GLU A 297 -0.31 31.55 16.24
CA GLU A 297 -1.71 31.20 16.49
C GLU A 297 -1.86 29.75 16.93
N LEU A 298 -1.14 28.82 16.29
CA LEU A 298 -1.12 27.41 16.67
C LEU A 298 -0.56 27.23 18.08
N PHE A 299 0.53 27.92 18.41
CA PHE A 299 1.10 27.90 19.76
C PHE A 299 0.13 28.41 20.80
N ALA A 300 -0.50 29.58 20.56
CA ALA A 300 -1.44 30.19 21.48
C ALA A 300 -2.70 29.31 21.68
N LEU A 301 -3.16 28.66 20.62
CA LEU A 301 -4.28 27.72 20.65
C LEU A 301 -3.97 26.50 21.53
N LEU A 302 -2.81 25.87 21.34
CA LEU A 302 -2.43 24.66 22.06
C LEU A 302 -2.01 24.92 23.52
N SER A 303 -1.32 26.03 23.77
CA SER A 303 -0.77 26.37 25.09
C SER A 303 -1.84 26.66 26.15
N GLN A 304 -3.10 26.83 25.75
CA GLN A 304 -4.22 26.91 26.69
C GLN A 304 -4.47 25.58 27.43
N ARG A 305 -4.03 24.45 26.85
CA ARG A 305 -4.38 23.08 27.31
C ARG A 305 -3.18 22.16 27.48
N PHE A 306 -2.07 22.43 26.78
CA PHE A 306 -0.92 21.54 26.69
C PHE A 306 0.40 22.31 26.80
N ASP A 307 1.42 21.68 27.36
CA ASP A 307 2.81 22.17 27.25
C ASP A 307 3.32 21.91 25.82
N THR A 308 3.52 22.98 25.05
CA THR A 308 3.64 22.90 23.59
C THR A 308 5.02 23.33 23.09
N ARG A 309 5.55 22.59 22.11
CA ARG A 309 6.75 22.96 21.35
C ARG A 309 6.45 22.90 19.85
N LEU A 310 6.95 23.88 19.10
CA LEU A 310 6.75 23.97 17.67
C LEU A 310 8.02 23.68 16.88
N TYR A 311 7.83 23.08 15.71
CA TYR A 311 8.87 22.79 14.73
C TYR A 311 8.37 23.09 13.32
N GLY A 312 9.31 23.29 12.39
CA GLY A 312 9.05 23.41 10.96
C GLY A 312 9.78 22.32 10.20
N ASP A 313 9.23 21.90 9.06
CA ASP A 313 9.88 21.00 8.11
C ASP A 313 9.54 21.38 6.67
N PHE A 314 10.27 20.82 5.71
CA PHE A 314 10.25 21.18 4.28
C PHE A 314 10.66 22.65 4.06
N PRO A 315 11.97 22.98 4.19
CA PRO A 315 12.45 24.34 4.06
C PRO A 315 12.24 24.91 2.64
N ILE A 316 11.96 26.20 2.57
CA ILE A 316 11.72 26.96 1.34
C ILE A 316 13.01 27.70 0.99
N PRO A 317 13.58 27.47 -0.21
CA PRO A 317 14.82 28.11 -0.63
C PRO A 317 14.70 29.64 -0.69
N GLU A 318 15.65 30.37 -0.09
CA GLU A 318 15.65 31.83 0.07
C GLU A 318 15.91 32.64 -1.22
N ARG A 319 15.81 32.05 -2.42
CA ARG A 319 16.13 32.76 -3.68
C ARG A 319 15.05 33.76 -4.09
N ALA A 320 15.22 35.00 -3.61
CA ALA A 320 14.41 36.18 -3.88
C ALA A 320 14.38 36.69 -5.36
N ALA A 321 14.92 35.94 -6.33
CA ALA A 321 14.96 36.37 -7.75
C ALA A 321 14.03 35.56 -8.69
N GLU A 322 13.64 34.32 -8.34
CA GLU A 322 12.83 33.47 -9.24
C GLU A 322 11.31 33.57 -8.99
N ALA A 323 10.91 34.00 -7.79
CA ALA A 323 9.50 34.12 -7.42
C ALA A 323 8.78 35.25 -8.18
N THR A 324 9.47 36.37 -8.43
CA THR A 324 8.95 37.52 -9.19
C THR A 324 8.73 37.17 -10.66
N TRP A 325 9.62 36.37 -11.26
CA TRP A 325 9.49 35.90 -12.64
C TRP A 325 8.37 34.85 -12.80
N ARG A 326 8.15 33.99 -11.80
CA ARG A 326 7.05 33.01 -11.81
C ARG A 326 5.67 33.64 -11.62
N SER A 327 5.53 34.68 -10.79
CA SER A 327 4.25 35.36 -10.62
C SER A 327 3.85 36.20 -11.84
N LEU A 328 4.80 36.93 -12.45
CA LEU A 328 4.57 37.65 -13.72
C LEU A 328 4.20 36.69 -14.86
N ARG A 329 4.87 35.54 -14.96
CA ARG A 329 4.51 34.49 -15.93
C ARG A 329 3.10 33.96 -15.71
N ARG A 330 2.70 33.66 -14.47
CA ARG A 330 1.35 33.15 -14.16
C ARG A 330 0.24 34.15 -14.50
N THR A 331 0.44 35.43 -14.23
CA THR A 331 -0.54 36.47 -14.58
C THR A 331 -0.70 36.58 -16.09
N ILE A 332 0.41 36.65 -16.84
CA ILE A 332 0.43 36.72 -18.31
C ILE A 332 -0.22 35.48 -18.95
N ILE A 333 0.10 34.30 -18.41
CA ILE A 333 -0.48 33.00 -18.79
C ILE A 333 -2.00 32.98 -18.56
N SER A 334 -2.47 33.48 -17.42
CA SER A 334 -3.90 33.46 -17.09
C SER A 334 -4.71 34.39 -17.99
N SER A 335 -4.14 35.55 -18.37
CA SER A 335 -4.75 36.48 -19.32
C SER A 335 -4.75 35.95 -20.77
N LEU A 336 -3.67 35.28 -21.19
CA LEU A 336 -3.61 34.62 -22.51
C LEU A 336 -4.50 33.38 -22.58
N GLY A 337 -4.61 32.63 -21.49
CA GLY A 337 -5.50 31.47 -21.37
C GLY A 337 -6.97 31.83 -21.57
N LYS A 338 -7.42 32.95 -20.98
CA LYS A 338 -8.78 33.48 -21.18
C LYS A 338 -9.02 33.99 -22.62
N ALA A 339 -8.02 34.55 -23.28
CA ALA A 339 -8.12 34.95 -24.68
C ALA A 339 -8.15 33.75 -25.66
N LEU A 340 -7.57 32.62 -25.27
CA LEU A 340 -7.45 31.39 -26.08
C LEU A 340 -8.69 30.48 -26.03
N ASP A 341 -9.64 30.73 -25.13
CA ASP A 341 -10.89 29.96 -25.05
C ASP A 341 -11.90 30.27 -26.17
N HIS A 342 -11.60 31.26 -27.03
CA HIS A 342 -12.34 31.55 -28.25
C HIS A 342 -11.74 30.94 -29.52
N ILE A 343 -10.65 30.16 -29.43
CA ILE A 343 -10.02 29.51 -30.60
C ILE A 343 -10.35 27.99 -30.58
N PRO A 344 -10.82 27.40 -31.70
CA PRO A 344 -11.28 26.00 -31.73
C PRO A 344 -10.18 24.99 -31.36
N LYS A 345 -10.60 23.91 -30.69
CA LYS A 345 -9.79 22.96 -29.88
C LYS A 345 -8.77 22.08 -30.64
N VAL A 346 -8.53 22.30 -31.93
CA VAL A 346 -7.64 21.45 -32.72
C VAL A 346 -6.73 22.33 -33.59
N ALA A 347 -5.75 22.98 -32.96
CA ALA A 347 -4.71 23.70 -33.68
C ALA A 347 -3.35 23.47 -33.00
N PRO A 348 -2.32 23.02 -33.74
CA PRO A 348 -0.94 22.86 -33.25
C PRO A 348 -0.37 24.12 -32.57
N ALA A 349 -0.88 25.29 -32.95
CA ALA A 349 -0.53 26.59 -32.40
C ALA A 349 -0.83 26.72 -30.89
N ARG A 350 -1.87 26.06 -30.35
CA ARG A 350 -2.21 26.10 -28.92
C ARG A 350 -1.16 25.33 -28.09
N ALA A 351 -0.71 24.17 -28.57
CA ALA A 351 0.34 23.38 -27.94
C ALA A 351 1.70 24.11 -27.96
N PHE A 352 2.01 24.83 -29.04
CA PHE A 352 3.22 25.64 -29.17
C PHE A 352 3.24 26.83 -28.19
N LEU A 353 2.13 27.57 -28.05
CA LEU A 353 2.03 28.66 -27.08
C LEU A 353 2.07 28.17 -25.62
N TYR A 354 1.47 27.01 -25.34
CA TYR A 354 1.45 26.43 -24.00
C TYR A 354 2.85 26.03 -23.52
N ARG A 355 3.66 25.41 -24.41
CA ARG A 355 5.06 25.02 -24.14
C ARG A 355 6.01 26.19 -23.88
N ARG A 356 5.71 27.38 -24.41
CA ARG A 356 6.55 28.58 -24.22
C ARG A 356 6.24 29.35 -22.95
N THR A 357 5.02 29.20 -22.43
CA THR A 357 4.52 30.04 -21.33
C THR A 357 4.55 29.28 -20.00
N HIS A 358 4.30 27.97 -19.99
CA HIS A 358 4.38 27.14 -18.79
C HIS A 358 5.72 26.39 -18.75
N SER A 359 6.33 26.31 -17.57
CA SER A 359 7.35 25.28 -17.33
C SER A 359 6.70 23.94 -17.63
N LEU A 360 7.32 23.15 -18.51
CA LEU A 360 6.91 21.76 -18.74
C LEU A 360 6.81 21.06 -17.38
N PRO A 361 5.82 20.16 -17.19
CA PRO A 361 5.86 19.24 -16.06
C PRO A 361 7.26 18.65 -16.01
N ILE A 362 7.92 18.78 -14.87
CA ILE A 362 9.18 18.07 -14.66
C ILE A 362 8.82 16.60 -14.86
N VAL A 363 9.49 15.94 -15.80
CA VAL A 363 9.37 14.49 -15.95
C VAL A 363 9.92 13.93 -14.65
N LEU A 364 9.02 13.48 -13.78
CA LEU A 364 9.40 12.66 -12.64
C LEU A 364 10.11 11.44 -13.21
N LYS A 365 11.27 11.09 -12.67
CA LYS A 365 11.95 9.86 -13.05
C LYS A 365 10.97 8.69 -12.90
N GLU A 366 11.13 7.69 -13.76
CA GLU A 366 10.32 6.46 -13.73
C GLU A 366 10.57 5.66 -12.43
N GLU A 367 11.68 5.91 -11.74
CA GLU A 367 12.00 5.40 -10.41
C GLU A 367 12.64 6.50 -9.54
N ILE A 368 12.34 6.48 -8.24
CA ILE A 368 13.00 7.32 -7.22
C ILE A 368 14.16 6.48 -6.66
N GLU A 369 15.40 6.89 -6.91
CA GLU A 369 16.59 6.18 -6.42
C GLU A 369 16.88 6.51 -4.94
N GLU A 370 17.69 5.70 -4.25
CA GLU A 370 17.99 5.86 -2.80
C GLU A 370 18.70 7.19 -2.45
N GLY A 371 19.23 7.91 -3.46
CA GLY A 371 19.74 9.29 -3.35
C GLY A 371 18.75 10.39 -3.79
N ASP A 372 17.61 10.01 -4.38
CA ASP A 372 16.52 10.92 -4.78
C ASP A 372 15.55 11.18 -3.61
N ILE A 373 15.49 10.27 -2.63
CA ILE A 373 14.81 10.50 -1.34
C ILE A 373 15.76 11.25 -0.41
N ILE A 374 15.62 12.57 -0.36
CA ILE A 374 16.38 13.41 0.57
C ILE A 374 15.85 13.18 2.00
N THR A 375 16.30 12.12 2.68
CA THR A 375 16.02 11.88 4.11
C THR A 375 17.08 12.48 5.02
N ASP A 376 18.31 12.66 4.52
CA ASP A 376 19.46 13.15 5.28
C ASP A 376 19.27 14.56 5.88
N ASN A 377 18.24 15.29 5.44
CA ASN A 377 17.90 16.64 5.89
C ASN A 377 16.50 16.81 6.49
N MET A 378 15.69 15.76 6.67
CA MET A 378 14.42 15.89 7.40
C MET A 378 14.71 15.96 8.91
N ARG A 379 15.08 17.16 9.37
CA ARG A 379 15.20 17.51 10.77
C ARG A 379 14.13 18.52 11.09
N LEU A 380 13.19 18.13 11.95
CA LEU A 380 12.26 19.06 12.57
C LEU A 380 13.05 20.21 13.20
N THR A 381 12.93 21.39 12.63
CA THR A 381 13.67 22.57 13.05
C THR A 381 12.83 23.32 14.07
N PRO A 382 13.31 23.57 15.30
CA PRO A 382 12.55 24.37 16.27
C PRO A 382 12.19 25.74 15.70
N ILE A 383 10.93 26.15 15.86
CA ILE A 383 10.44 27.44 15.37
C ILE A 383 9.88 28.28 16.52
N SER A 384 9.88 29.60 16.31
CA SER A 384 9.40 30.58 17.29
C SER A 384 7.91 30.45 17.53
N SER A 385 7.51 30.56 18.80
CA SER A 385 6.10 30.66 19.22
C SER A 385 5.54 32.08 19.13
N VAL A 386 6.38 33.07 18.83
CA VAL A 386 6.01 34.51 18.86
C VAL A 386 5.98 35.12 17.47
N THR A 387 6.72 34.55 16.52
CA THR A 387 6.85 35.09 15.15
C THR A 387 6.43 34.05 14.13
N SER A 388 5.69 34.47 13.10
CA SER A 388 5.39 33.64 11.92
C SER A 388 6.65 33.04 11.31
N ASP A 389 6.57 31.76 10.93
CA ASP A 389 7.62 31.12 10.15
C ASP A 389 7.23 31.15 8.67
N ARG A 390 8.10 31.69 7.81
CA ARG A 390 7.90 31.69 6.35
C ARG A 390 8.86 30.76 5.63
N ARG A 391 9.64 30.01 6.40
CA ARG A 391 10.78 29.25 5.93
C ARG A 391 10.45 27.79 5.72
N HIS A 392 9.38 27.28 6.30
CA HIS A 392 8.99 25.87 6.24
C HIS A 392 7.58 25.71 5.69
N GLN A 393 7.35 24.70 4.85
CA GLN A 393 6.03 24.45 4.26
C GLN A 393 5.04 23.85 5.25
N LEU A 394 5.53 23.09 6.23
CA LEU A 394 4.72 22.46 7.26
C LEU A 394 5.15 22.93 8.65
N LEU A 395 4.17 23.07 9.53
CA LEU A 395 4.36 23.32 10.95
C LEU A 395 3.99 22.06 11.74
N TYR A 396 4.85 21.69 12.67
CA TYR A 396 4.62 20.60 13.60
C TYR A 396 4.49 21.15 15.02
N ALA A 397 3.57 20.61 15.79
CA ALA A 397 3.44 20.88 17.22
C ALA A 397 3.51 19.57 17.99
N VAL A 398 4.31 19.56 19.06
CA VAL A 398 4.34 18.48 20.05
C VAL A 398 3.85 19.07 21.37
N ALA A 399 2.71 18.58 21.84
CA ALA A 399 1.94 19.15 22.93
C ALA A 399 1.68 18.07 24.00
N CYS A 400 2.17 18.28 25.22
CA CYS A 400 2.06 17.31 26.33
C CYS A 400 0.93 17.68 27.29
N ARG A 401 0.11 16.71 27.70
CA ARG A 401 -1.04 16.90 28.60
C ARG A 401 -0.67 16.93 30.07
#